data_AF-A0A1H5T4Z0-F1
#
_entry.id   AF-A0A1H5T4Z0-F1
#
_cell.length_a   1.000
_cell.length_b   1.000
_cell.length_c   1.000
_cell.angle_alpha   90.00
_cell.angle_beta   90.00
_cell.angle_gamma   90.00
#
_symmetry.space_group_name_H-M   'P 1'
#
loop_
_entity.id
_entity.type
_entity.pdbx_description
1 polymer ?
#
loop_
_entity_poly.entity_id
_entity_poly.type
_entity_poly.pdbx_seq_one_letter_code
_entity_poly.pdbx_strand_id
1 'polypeptide(L)'
;MKKYLKEIEISGLILTAIGVGLSYIKSIQYGVWPCGIGLFLLLLIFLYKAFHWKEYERENKQYIMIILICIFILILQMFKAR
;
A
#
# COMPACT_ATOMS: atom_id res chain seq x y z
N MET A 1 20.06 -5.29 -0.78
CA MET A 1 18.88 -4.63 -1.38
C MET A 1 17.56 -5.13 -0.79
N LYS A 2 17.23 -6.42 -0.89
CA LYS A 2 15.94 -6.98 -0.39
C LYS A 2 15.60 -6.65 1.07
N LYS A 3 16.59 -6.66 1.97
CA LYS A 3 16.41 -6.31 3.39
C LYS A 3 15.99 -4.85 3.59
N TYR A 4 16.72 -3.91 2.97
CA TYR A 4 16.40 -2.48 3.02
C TYR A 4 15.06 -2.16 2.36
N LEU A 5 14.72 -2.82 1.24
CA LEU A 5 13.43 -2.64 0.61
C LEU A 5 12.27 -3.00 1.55
N LYS A 6 12.43 -4.10 2.28
CA LYS A 6 11.45 -4.57 3.27
C LYS A 6 11.36 -3.65 4.48
N GLU A 7 12.48 -3.09 4.93
CA GLU A 7 12.50 -2.08 5.99
C GLU A 7 11.76 -0.80 5.57
N ILE A 8 12.00 -0.29 4.35
CA ILE A 8 11.29 0.88 3.83
C ILE A 8 9.78 0.58 3.65
N GLU A 9 9.42 -0.64 3.24
CA GLU A 9 8.02 -1.07 3.11
C GLU A 9 7.30 -1.05 4.45
N ILE A 10 7.94 -1.57 5.50
CA ILE A 10 7.43 -1.56 6.86
C ILE A 10 7.33 -0.13 7.39
N SER A 11 8.37 0.70 7.19
CA SER A 11 8.34 2.11 7.59
C SER A 11 7.22 2.89 6.88
N GLY A 12 7.00 2.65 5.58
CA GLY A 12 5.92 3.24 4.80
C GLY A 12 4.53 2.85 5.33
N LEU A 13 4.33 1.57 5.66
CA LEU A 13 3.11 1.09 6.32
C LEU A 13 2.88 1.73 7.68
N ILE A 14 3.92 1.82 8.52
CA ILE A 14 3.83 2.44 9.86
C ILE A 14 3.47 3.92 9.74
N LEU A 15 4.14 4.68 8.87
CA LEU A 15 3.84 6.10 8.62
C LEU A 15 2.41 6.30 8.12
N THR A 16 1.95 5.43 7.22
CA THR A 16 0.57 5.47 6.72
C THR A 16 -0.44 5.19 7.84
N ALA A 17 -0.19 4.17 8.66
CA ALA A 17 -1.05 3.84 9.80
C ALA A 17 -1.09 4.95 10.86
N ILE A 18 0.05 5.56 11.17
CA ILE A 18 0.15 6.72 12.07
C ILE A 18 -0.64 7.90 11.49
N GLY A 19 -0.52 8.15 10.18
CA GLY A 19 -1.26 9.23 9.52
C GLY A 19 -2.77 9.02 9.53
N VAL A 20 -3.23 7.79 9.32
CA VAL A 20 -4.66 7.43 9.46
C VAL A 20 -5.13 7.61 10.91
N GLY A 21 -4.36 7.15 11.89
CA GLY A 21 -4.67 7.32 13.31
C GLY A 21 -4.73 8.78 13.73
N LEU A 22 -3.76 9.60 13.30
CA LEU A 22 -3.73 11.04 13.57
C LEU A 22 -4.90 11.78 12.91
N SER A 23 -5.28 11.38 11.69
CA SER A 23 -6.45 11.92 10.98
C SER A 23 -7.73 11.68 11.78
N TYR A 24 -7.85 10.50 12.39
CA TYR A 24 -9.02 10.11 13.18
C TYR A 24 -9.09 10.81 14.55
N ILE A 25 -7.94 11.06 15.19
CA ILE A 25 -7.89 11.62 16.56
C ILE A 25 -7.93 13.15 16.58
N LYS A 26 -7.15 13.82 15.71
CA LYS A 26 -7.00 15.29 15.75
C LYS A 26 -7.79 15.98 14.66
N SER A 27 -7.36 15.80 13.42
CA SER A 27 -8.02 16.31 12.22
C SER A 27 -7.26 15.83 10.99
N ILE A 28 -7.95 15.87 9.84
CA ILE A 28 -7.41 15.45 8.55
C ILE A 28 -6.09 16.16 8.22
N GLN A 29 -5.95 17.46 8.53
CA GLN A 29 -4.74 18.24 8.22
C GLN A 29 -3.47 17.67 8.86
N TYR A 30 -3.54 17.15 10.08
CA TYR A 30 -2.37 16.57 10.76
C TYR A 30 -2.08 15.13 10.32
N GLY A 31 -3.09 14.39 9.88
CA GLY A 31 -2.92 13.03 9.37
C GLY A 31 -2.40 12.97 7.93
N VAL A 32 -2.72 13.98 7.11
CA VAL A 32 -2.38 14.01 5.67
C VAL A 32 -0.88 13.94 5.42
N TRP A 33 -0.07 14.65 6.20
CA TRP A 33 1.38 14.66 6.02
C TRP A 33 2.06 13.30 6.27
N PRO A 34 1.95 12.70 7.47
CA PRO A 34 2.52 11.37 7.73
C PRO A 34 1.93 10.30 6.82
N CYS A 35 0.62 10.39 6.49
CA CYS A 35 -0.02 9.47 5.56
C CYS A 35 0.54 9.61 4.13
N GLY A 36 0.69 10.85 3.65
CA GLY A 36 1.23 11.13 2.31
C GLY A 36 2.67 10.67 2.15
N ILE A 37 3.51 10.88 3.17
CA ILE A 37 4.90 10.40 3.16
C ILE A 37 4.93 8.85 3.15
N GLY A 38 4.09 8.21 3.96
CA GLY A 38 3.97 6.75 3.99
C GLY A 38 3.54 6.16 2.64
N LEU A 39 2.51 6.76 2.02
CA LEU A 39 2.01 6.37 0.70
C LEU A 39 3.06 6.59 -0.40
N PHE A 40 3.82 7.69 -0.34
CA PHE A 40 4.88 7.98 -1.31
C PHE A 40 6.01 6.95 -1.25
N LEU A 41 6.44 6.56 -0.03
CA LEU A 41 7.44 5.50 0.16
C LEU A 41 6.95 4.14 -0.39
N LEU A 42 5.69 3.80 -0.14
CA LEU A 42 5.07 2.58 -0.67
C LEU A 42 4.99 2.61 -2.21
N LEU A 43 4.68 3.76 -2.79
CA LEU A 43 4.62 3.94 -4.24
C LEU A 43 6.01 3.80 -4.90
N LEU A 44 7.06 4.36 -4.28
CA LEU A 44 8.43 4.18 -4.74
C LEU A 44 8.87 2.71 -4.72
N ILE A 45 8.51 1.98 -3.66
CA ILE A 45 8.81 0.55 -3.56
C ILE A 45 8.06 -0.25 -4.63
N PHE A 46 6.78 0.07 -4.83
CA PHE A 46 5.98 -0.58 -5.85
C PHE A 46 6.59 -0.39 -7.25
N LEU A 47 6.98 0.85 -7.59
CA LEU A 47 7.66 1.16 -8.84
C LEU A 47 8.99 0.39 -8.95
N TYR A 48 9.79 0.36 -7.88
CA TYR A 48 11.05 -0.39 -7.88
C TYR A 48 10.83 -1.89 -8.14
N LYS A 49 9.87 -2.52 -7.44
CA LYS A 49 9.51 -3.93 -7.65
C LYS A 49 8.94 -4.19 -9.05
N ALA A 50 8.25 -3.21 -9.64
CA ALA A 50 7.74 -3.28 -11.01
C ALA A 50 8.87 -3.24 -12.06
N PHE A 51 9.85 -2.34 -11.91
CA PHE A 51 10.99 -2.26 -12.83
C PHE A 51 11.93 -3.48 -12.72
N HIS A 52 12.10 -4.05 -11.52
CA HIS A 52 12.90 -5.26 -11.30
C HIS A 52 12.07 -6.55 -11.38
N TRP A 53 11.14 -6.64 -12.34
CA TRP A 53 10.16 -7.72 -12.45
C TRP A 53 10.76 -9.14 -12.39
N LYS A 54 11.90 -9.38 -13.06
CA LYS A 54 12.56 -10.70 -13.06
C LYS A 54 13.01 -11.15 -11.67
N GLU A 55 13.35 -10.22 -10.78
CA GLU A 55 13.85 -10.54 -9.44
C GLU A 55 12.73 -10.70 -8.40
N TYR A 56 11.57 -10.11 -8.68
CA TYR A 56 10.38 -10.09 -7.81
C TYR A 56 9.17 -10.81 -8.42
N GLU A 57 9.37 -11.64 -9.45
CA GLU A 57 8.29 -12.24 -10.24
C GLU A 57 7.26 -13.01 -9.39
N ARG A 58 7.72 -13.79 -8.39
CA ARG A 58 6.80 -14.51 -7.48
C ARG A 58 5.97 -13.56 -6.63
N GLU A 59 6.60 -12.54 -6.04
CA GLU A 59 5.93 -11.56 -5.19
C GLU A 59 4.91 -10.77 -6.02
N ASN A 60 5.30 -10.29 -7.19
CA ASN A 60 4.41 -9.54 -8.08
C ASN A 60 3.22 -10.38 -8.57
N LYS A 61 3.44 -11.68 -8.87
CA LYS A 61 2.33 -12.61 -9.20
C LYS A 61 1.35 -12.76 -8.04
N GLN A 62 1.84 -12.86 -6.80
CA GLN A 62 0.97 -12.89 -5.62
C GLN A 62 0.22 -11.57 -5.41
N TYR A 63 0.90 -10.42 -5.56
CA TYR A 63 0.24 -9.11 -5.46
C TYR A 63 -0.87 -8.94 -6.51
N ILE A 64 -0.63 -9.37 -7.75
CA ILE A 64 -1.67 -9.35 -8.81
C ILE A 64 -2.86 -10.22 -8.43
N MET A 65 -2.63 -11.44 -7.92
CA MET A 65 -3.69 -12.32 -7.44
C MET A 65 -4.51 -11.67 -6.33
N ILE A 66 -3.86 -11.03 -5.35
CA ILE A 66 -4.55 -10.33 -4.25
C ILE A 66 -5.40 -9.17 -4.79
N ILE A 67 -4.86 -8.36 -5.70
CA ILE A 67 -5.59 -7.24 -6.32
C ILE A 67 -6.81 -7.76 -7.09
N LEU A 68 -6.66 -8.83 -7.88
CA LEU A 68 -7.78 -9.46 -8.60
C LEU A 68 -8.89 -9.93 -7.66
N ILE A 69 -8.52 -10.56 -6.54
CA ILE A 69 -9.48 -10.98 -5.50
C ILE A 69 -10.18 -9.77 -4.88
N CYS A 70 -9.45 -8.70 -4.56
CA CYS A 70 -10.03 -7.47 -4.02
C CYS A 70 -11.01 -6.82 -5.02
N ILE A 71 -10.65 -6.73 -6.30
CA ILE A 71 -11.54 -6.19 -7.35
C ILE A 71 -12.82 -7.04 -7.45
N PHE A 72 -12.68 -8.37 -7.42
CA PHE A 72 -13.83 -9.27 -7.47
C PHE A 72 -14.76 -9.07 -6.26
N ILE A 73 -14.21 -8.95 -5.04
CA ILE A 73 -14.99 -8.67 -3.83
C ILE A 73 -15.70 -7.31 -3.92
N LEU A 74 -15.02 -6.27 -4.40
CA LEU A 74 -15.61 -4.94 -4.58
C LEU A 74 -16.77 -4.96 -5.57
N ILE A 75 -16.62 -5.68 -6.68
CA ILE A 75 -17.71 -5.88 -7.64
C ILE A 75 -18.92 -6.55 -6.96
N LEU A 76 -18.71 -7.63 -6.19
CA LEU A 76 -19.78 -8.29 -5.44
C LEU A 76 -20.46 -7.35 -4.43
N GLN A 77 -19.70 -6.49 -3.74
CA GLN A 77 -20.26 -5.49 -2.84
C GLN A 77 -21.12 -4.47 -3.57
N MET A 78 -20.71 -4.01 -4.76
CA MET A 78 -21.52 -3.10 -5.58
C MET A 78 -22.83 -3.74 -6.05
N PHE A 79 -22.82 -5.06 -6.34
CA PHE A 79 -24.05 -5.80 -6.67
C PHE A 79 -24.97 -5.99 -5.47
N LYS A 80 -24.42 -6.16 -4.25
CA LYS A 80 -25.22 -6.32 -3.02
C LYS A 80 -25.76 -4.99 -2.47
N ALA A 81 -25.08 -3.88 -2.76
CA ALA A 81 -25.50 -2.54 -2.36
C ALA A 81 -26.62 -1.95 -3.26
N ARG A 82 -27.05 -2.69 -4.28
CA ARG A 82 -28.12 -2.34 -5.20
C ARG A 82 -29.36 -3.16 -4.89
#